data_AF-A0A1B0A3A3-F1
#
_entry.id   AF-A0A1B0A3A3-F1
#
_cell.length_a   1.000
_cell.length_b   1.000
_cell.length_c   1.000
_cell.angle_alpha   90.00
_cell.angle_beta   90.00
_cell.angle_gamma   90.00
#
_symmetry.space_group_name_H-M   'P 1'
#
loop_
_entity.id
_entity.type
_entity.pdbx_description
1 polymer ?
#
loop_
_entity_poly.entity_id
_entity_poly.type
_entity_poly.pdbx_seq_one_letter_code
_entity_poly.pdbx_strand_id
1 'polypeptide(L)'
;MQSCASCHSSCATCNGSAESQCITCRSGRFAHDGKCLNSCPDGFYADKKRQECIPCPTGCATCSSNGFCLTCQENWTRNKKGKCIITGSENCDESEYYDNSHCHPCHSTCETCDGPTESNCLSCPQSLLLQNSRCVSSCDDGYYMEAGVCAKCLHTCTQCVSRMNCTACAKGLQLQSGECRTTCADGYYSDRGTCAKCYLSCHTCSGPRRDQCVQCPSDWQLAGGECHPECPEGFYKSEFGCQKCHHYCKTCNGAGPLACTSCPAHFMLDGGLCMECLGSQYYDSPTQTCKTCHDSCRSCTGPGQYSCKTCAFPLHLDRLNNQCVPCCPNDASPEDQSCCHCDKDTGGCMNASPAGKRRIAAAAEQQQFGSSYGNSGGLYGNLVDDVDGKTSVGGSLGGYFSRVGSPLTTITAIAVAACLLIVTVFALIFAILQRSSNQPPRKMIRYNKIPSNAGKRRNRITSSSTLLKIDGENYVEDEEEDEEDEIDDVEEGHNYEIDYESKFNIAYEEDQHDSDIEYYNRNKANDSNLRKTKLKTLRKRDTPELQTVIRVPNRKILNIAMHQTEKNTQNSENNRTT
;
A
#
# COMPACT_ATOMS: atom_id res chain seq x y z
N MET A 1 -22.45 13.57 -0.26
CA MET A 1 -22.08 13.31 -1.67
C MET A 1 -21.01 14.31 -2.04
N GLN A 2 -19.77 13.87 -2.27
CA GLN A 2 -18.76 14.71 -2.92
C GLN A 2 -18.86 14.44 -4.40
N SER A 3 -19.29 15.44 -5.18
CA SER A 3 -19.31 15.38 -6.64
C SER A 3 -17.97 15.89 -7.16
N CYS A 4 -17.24 15.06 -7.90
CA CYS A 4 -16.03 15.51 -8.58
C CYS A 4 -16.41 16.39 -9.76
N ALA A 5 -15.77 17.55 -9.87
CA ALA A 5 -15.83 18.37 -11.08
C ALA A 5 -14.74 17.90 -12.06
N SER A 6 -15.01 18.00 -13.36
CA SER A 6 -14.01 17.71 -14.38
C SER A 6 -12.91 18.77 -14.39
N CYS A 7 -11.70 18.36 -14.76
CA CYS A 7 -10.61 19.28 -15.05
C CYS A 7 -10.97 20.20 -16.22
N HIS A 8 -10.33 21.37 -16.28
CA HIS A 8 -10.40 22.22 -17.46
C HIS A 8 -9.94 21.44 -18.71
N SER A 9 -10.52 21.76 -19.87
CA SER A 9 -10.32 21.01 -21.12
C SER A 9 -8.89 21.01 -21.63
N SER A 10 -8.07 21.97 -21.20
CA SER A 10 -6.64 22.05 -21.51
C SER A 10 -5.77 21.11 -20.67
N CYS A 11 -6.24 20.70 -19.49
CA CYS A 11 -5.48 19.88 -18.58
C CYS A 11 -5.69 18.39 -18.91
N ALA A 12 -4.62 17.61 -18.81
CA ALA A 12 -4.71 16.15 -18.69
C ALA A 12 -5.11 15.80 -17.25
N THR A 13 -4.50 16.47 -16.27
CA THR A 13 -4.85 16.33 -14.83
C THR A 13 -4.85 17.66 -14.11
N CYS A 14 -5.54 17.73 -12.97
CA CYS A 14 -5.78 18.97 -12.25
C CYS A 14 -5.94 18.76 -10.73
N ASN A 15 -5.71 19.81 -9.95
CA ASN A 15 -6.07 19.86 -8.52
C ASN A 15 -7.37 20.62 -8.26
N GLY A 16 -8.02 21.10 -9.31
CA GLY A 16 -9.30 21.80 -9.28
C GLY A 16 -9.83 22.07 -10.69
N SER A 17 -11.04 22.59 -10.81
CA SER A 17 -11.74 22.73 -12.08
C SER A 17 -11.36 23.99 -12.87
N ALA A 18 -10.64 24.94 -12.27
CA ALA A 18 -10.24 26.18 -12.94
C ALA A 18 -9.12 25.93 -13.95
N GLU A 19 -8.99 26.81 -14.95
CA GLU A 19 -7.93 26.74 -15.96
C GLU A 19 -6.51 26.90 -15.36
N SER A 20 -6.39 27.61 -14.24
CA SER A 20 -5.12 27.80 -13.51
C SER A 20 -4.83 26.70 -12.48
N GLN A 21 -5.59 25.62 -12.51
CA GLN A 21 -5.48 24.48 -11.60
C GLN A 21 -5.04 23.20 -12.33
N CYS A 22 -4.43 23.34 -13.51
CA CYS A 22 -3.81 22.24 -14.22
C CYS A 22 -2.55 21.77 -13.49
N ILE A 23 -2.38 20.45 -13.43
CA ILE A 23 -1.12 19.83 -12.98
C ILE A 23 -0.33 19.34 -14.17
N THR A 24 -0.95 18.61 -15.11
CA THR A 24 -0.32 18.17 -16.36
C THR A 24 -1.16 18.59 -17.56
N CYS A 25 -0.49 18.82 -18.68
CA CYS A 25 -1.12 19.28 -19.91
C CYS A 25 -1.45 18.14 -20.86
N ARG A 26 -2.52 18.31 -21.65
CA ARG A 26 -2.79 17.42 -22.78
C ARG A 26 -1.73 17.60 -23.85
N SER A 27 -1.55 16.59 -24.69
CA SER A 27 -0.56 16.58 -25.77
C SER A 27 -0.62 17.84 -26.63
N GLY A 28 0.55 18.44 -26.89
CA GLY A 28 0.68 19.67 -27.70
C GLY A 28 0.46 20.97 -26.93
N ARG A 29 0.35 20.93 -25.59
CA ARG A 29 0.27 22.11 -24.73
C ARG A 29 1.42 22.16 -23.73
N PHE A 30 1.80 23.38 -23.35
CA PHE A 30 2.92 23.67 -22.45
C PHE A 30 2.41 24.25 -21.14
N ALA A 31 2.94 23.73 -20.04
CA ALA A 31 2.60 24.20 -18.71
C ALA A 31 3.26 25.56 -18.42
N HIS A 32 2.47 26.46 -17.84
CA HIS A 32 2.91 27.79 -17.41
C HIS A 32 1.98 28.27 -16.29
N ASP A 33 2.51 28.49 -15.09
CA ASP A 33 1.80 29.01 -13.91
C ASP A 33 0.44 28.35 -13.65
N GLY A 34 0.42 27.00 -13.67
CA GLY A 34 -0.78 26.20 -13.42
C GLY A 34 -1.78 26.17 -14.59
N LYS A 35 -1.46 26.77 -15.74
CA LYS A 35 -2.24 26.73 -16.98
C LYS A 35 -1.55 25.87 -18.03
N CYS A 36 -2.32 25.41 -19.01
CA CYS A 36 -1.82 24.67 -20.17
C CYS A 36 -2.06 25.45 -21.46
N LEU A 37 -1.02 26.06 -21.98
CA LEU A 37 -1.07 26.97 -23.12
C LEU A 37 -0.72 26.25 -24.43
N ASN A 38 -1.29 26.69 -25.55
CA ASN A 38 -0.91 26.18 -26.89
C ASN A 38 0.43 26.76 -27.36
N SER A 39 0.78 27.95 -26.89
CA SER A 39 2.01 28.66 -27.21
C SER A 39 2.46 29.47 -26.00
N CYS A 40 3.77 29.53 -25.77
CA CYS A 40 4.32 30.27 -24.64
C CYS A 40 4.22 31.78 -24.88
N PRO A 41 4.00 32.56 -23.81
CA PRO A 41 3.98 34.02 -23.90
C PRO A 41 5.37 34.58 -24.23
N ASP A 42 5.43 35.85 -24.65
CA ASP A 42 6.70 36.55 -24.86
C ASP A 42 7.59 36.47 -23.61
N GLY A 43 8.90 36.40 -23.82
CA GLY A 43 9.88 36.11 -22.77
C GLY A 43 10.00 34.63 -22.40
N PHE A 44 9.22 33.73 -23.02
CA PHE A 44 9.32 32.28 -22.81
C PHE A 44 9.32 31.51 -24.13
N TYR A 45 9.99 30.36 -24.16
CA TYR A 45 9.93 29.41 -25.27
C TYR A 45 9.39 28.06 -24.82
N ALA A 46 8.83 27.31 -25.77
CA ALA A 46 8.23 26.03 -25.53
C ALA A 46 9.28 24.90 -25.53
N ASP A 47 9.54 24.32 -24.36
CA ASP A 47 10.43 23.17 -24.23
C ASP A 47 9.61 21.87 -24.40
N LYS A 48 9.87 21.15 -25.49
CA LYS A 48 9.16 19.89 -25.81
C LYS A 48 9.52 18.74 -24.88
N LYS A 49 10.74 18.73 -24.31
CA LYS A 49 11.19 17.66 -23.42
C LYS A 49 10.56 17.80 -22.03
N ARG A 50 10.44 19.03 -21.54
CA ARG A 50 9.76 19.36 -20.27
C ARG A 50 8.25 19.48 -20.43
N GLN A 51 7.74 19.78 -21.63
CA GLN A 51 6.34 20.17 -21.88
C GLN A 51 5.95 21.44 -21.08
N GLU A 52 6.87 22.40 -20.98
CA GLU A 52 6.70 23.63 -20.20
C GLU A 52 7.19 24.87 -20.97
N CYS A 53 6.74 26.04 -20.52
CA CYS A 53 7.30 27.31 -20.97
C CYS A 53 8.51 27.69 -20.12
N ILE A 54 9.68 27.77 -20.76
CA ILE A 54 10.97 28.09 -20.13
C ILE A 54 11.33 29.54 -20.45
N PRO A 55 11.81 30.33 -19.47
CA PRO A 55 12.17 31.72 -19.71
C PRO A 55 13.32 31.84 -20.73
N CYS A 56 13.25 32.87 -21.56
CA CYS A 56 14.32 33.25 -22.46
C CYS A 56 15.58 33.68 -21.66
N PRO A 57 16.78 33.65 -22.28
CA PRO A 57 18.00 34.16 -21.65
C PRO A 57 17.86 35.61 -21.19
N THR A 58 18.63 36.01 -20.18
CA THR A 58 18.62 37.38 -19.63
C THR A 58 18.80 38.44 -20.72
N GLY A 59 18.04 39.53 -20.61
CA GLY A 59 18.02 40.63 -21.60
C GLY A 59 17.29 40.30 -22.91
N CYS A 60 16.77 39.08 -23.06
CA CYS A 60 16.03 38.67 -24.26
C CYS A 60 14.52 38.93 -24.11
N ALA A 61 13.91 39.56 -25.11
CA ALA A 61 12.47 39.80 -25.17
C ALA A 61 11.72 38.64 -25.84
N THR A 62 12.27 38.10 -26.94
CA THR A 62 11.71 36.91 -27.60
C THR A 62 12.82 35.95 -28.01
N CYS A 63 12.59 34.66 -27.87
CA CYS A 63 13.57 33.63 -28.19
C CYS A 63 12.94 32.48 -29.01
N SER A 64 13.80 31.78 -29.75
CA SER A 64 13.43 30.58 -30.51
C SER A 64 13.14 29.39 -29.59
N SER A 65 12.62 28.29 -30.17
CA SER A 65 12.35 27.04 -29.45
C SER A 65 13.57 26.39 -28.78
N ASN A 66 14.78 26.82 -29.16
CA ASN A 66 16.04 26.31 -28.59
C ASN A 66 16.67 27.33 -27.63
N GLY A 67 15.91 28.35 -27.19
CA GLY A 67 16.39 29.41 -26.29
C GLY A 67 17.30 30.45 -26.95
N PHE A 68 17.59 30.37 -28.27
CA PHE A 68 18.36 31.42 -28.95
C PHE A 68 17.55 32.72 -29.00
N CYS A 69 18.17 33.81 -28.56
CA CYS A 69 17.50 35.09 -28.52
C CYS A 69 17.29 35.68 -29.93
N LEU A 70 16.07 36.12 -30.21
CA LEU A 70 15.68 36.73 -31.48
C LEU A 70 15.67 38.26 -31.36
N THR A 71 15.03 38.79 -30.32
CA THR A 71 14.97 40.23 -30.02
C THR A 71 15.38 40.51 -28.58
N CYS A 72 16.11 41.59 -28.36
CA CYS A 72 16.51 42.03 -27.02
C CYS A 72 15.46 42.94 -26.38
N GLN A 73 15.47 43.02 -25.06
CA GLN A 73 14.67 43.97 -24.28
C GLN A 73 15.14 45.42 -24.53
N GLU A 74 14.33 46.40 -24.11
CA GLU A 74 14.73 47.82 -24.21
C GLU A 74 16.05 48.06 -23.47
N ASN A 75 16.94 48.85 -24.08
CA ASN A 75 18.33 49.10 -23.62
C ASN A 75 19.29 47.91 -23.71
N TRP A 76 18.93 46.83 -24.41
CA TRP A 76 19.83 45.72 -24.73
C TRP A 76 20.09 45.64 -26.24
N THR A 77 21.34 45.35 -26.62
CA THR A 77 21.75 45.10 -28.01
C THR A 77 22.30 43.69 -28.18
N ARG A 78 22.12 43.10 -29.36
CA ARG A 78 22.61 41.75 -29.65
C ARG A 78 24.08 41.82 -30.06
N ASN A 79 24.95 41.15 -29.33
CA ASN A 79 26.37 41.07 -29.66
C ASN A 79 26.65 40.14 -30.86
N LYS A 80 27.92 40.08 -31.30
CA LYS A 80 28.36 39.22 -32.42
C LYS A 80 28.12 37.72 -32.20
N LYS A 81 27.98 37.28 -30.94
CA LYS A 81 27.69 35.90 -30.54
C LYS A 81 26.18 35.62 -30.41
N GLY A 82 25.31 36.59 -30.73
CA GLY A 82 23.86 36.44 -30.65
C GLY A 82 23.26 36.57 -29.25
N LYS A 83 24.05 36.93 -28.23
CA LYS A 83 23.57 37.20 -26.86
C LYS A 83 23.16 38.67 -26.72
N CYS A 84 22.13 38.94 -25.94
CA CYS A 84 21.79 40.31 -25.56
C CYS A 84 22.77 40.78 -24.48
N ILE A 85 23.34 41.96 -24.70
CA ILE A 85 24.18 42.70 -23.75
C ILE A 85 23.59 44.10 -23.57
N ILE A 86 23.95 44.81 -22.50
CA ILE A 86 23.48 46.18 -22.29
C ILE A 86 24.05 47.08 -23.38
N THR A 87 23.20 47.98 -23.90
CA THR A 87 23.61 48.95 -24.93
C THR A 87 24.76 49.81 -24.41
N GLY A 88 25.87 49.84 -25.15
CA GLY A 88 27.07 50.58 -24.74
C GLY A 88 28.11 49.76 -23.97
N SER A 89 27.78 48.53 -23.55
CA SER A 89 28.73 47.64 -22.85
C SER A 89 29.75 46.97 -23.78
N GLU A 90 29.82 47.36 -25.06
CA GLU A 90 30.70 46.72 -26.07
C GLU A 90 32.19 46.86 -25.74
N ASN A 91 32.55 47.90 -24.99
CA ASN A 91 33.93 48.21 -24.59
C ASN A 91 34.21 47.91 -23.10
N CYS A 92 33.25 47.34 -22.38
CA CYS A 92 33.45 46.93 -20.99
C CYS A 92 33.99 45.50 -20.93
N ASP A 93 34.81 45.21 -19.92
CA ASP A 93 35.22 43.84 -19.66
C ASP A 93 34.03 42.99 -19.17
N GLU A 94 34.09 41.67 -19.30
CA GLU A 94 32.98 40.78 -18.91
C GLU A 94 32.66 40.88 -17.39
N SER A 95 33.63 41.30 -16.58
CA SER A 95 33.50 41.57 -15.14
C SER A 95 33.06 42.99 -14.80
N GLU A 96 32.57 43.75 -15.77
CA GLU A 96 32.10 45.12 -15.61
C GLU A 96 30.69 45.30 -16.21
N TYR A 97 29.89 46.18 -15.60
CA TYR A 97 28.62 46.65 -16.16
C TYR A 97 28.76 48.08 -16.67
N TYR A 98 27.94 48.44 -17.65
CA TYR A 98 27.90 49.77 -18.24
C TYR A 98 26.86 50.64 -17.53
N ASP A 99 27.30 51.77 -16.95
CA ASP A 99 26.41 52.78 -16.39
C ASP A 99 27.00 54.19 -16.61
N ASN A 100 26.14 55.17 -16.86
CA ASN A 100 26.53 56.58 -17.05
C ASN A 100 27.75 56.80 -17.99
N SER A 101 27.80 56.05 -19.10
CA SER A 101 28.89 56.09 -20.08
C SER A 101 30.27 55.62 -19.60
N HIS A 102 30.32 54.90 -18.48
CA HIS A 102 31.53 54.31 -17.93
C HIS A 102 31.32 52.82 -17.60
N CYS A 103 32.41 52.07 -17.55
CA CYS A 103 32.40 50.68 -17.11
C CYS A 103 32.71 50.64 -15.60
N HIS A 104 31.90 49.90 -14.86
CA HIS A 104 32.02 49.75 -13.42
C HIS A 104 32.13 48.27 -13.06
N PRO A 105 32.98 47.89 -12.08
CA PRO A 105 33.16 46.49 -11.72
C PRO A 105 31.87 45.88 -11.17
N CYS A 106 31.65 44.61 -11.49
CA CYS A 106 30.57 43.82 -10.92
C CYS A 106 30.65 43.72 -9.39
N HIS A 107 29.52 43.38 -8.77
CA HIS A 107 29.52 43.00 -7.36
C HIS A 107 30.48 41.82 -7.14
N SER A 108 31.16 41.78 -5.99
CA SER A 108 32.23 40.82 -5.71
C SER A 108 31.80 39.35 -5.69
N THR A 109 30.49 39.08 -5.60
CA THR A 109 29.91 37.74 -5.68
C THR A 109 29.65 37.26 -7.11
N CYS A 110 29.64 38.18 -8.09
CA CYS A 110 29.41 37.88 -9.50
C CYS A 110 30.75 37.76 -10.24
N GLU A 111 30.80 36.90 -11.25
CA GLU A 111 31.93 36.87 -12.20
C GLU A 111 31.65 37.81 -13.38
N THR A 112 30.42 37.78 -13.89
CA THR A 112 29.90 38.73 -14.91
C THR A 112 28.54 39.25 -14.46
N CYS A 113 28.15 40.45 -14.88
CA CYS A 113 26.93 41.10 -14.40
C CYS A 113 26.28 42.06 -15.42
N ASP A 114 25.04 42.43 -15.15
CA ASP A 114 24.29 43.45 -15.87
C ASP A 114 23.96 44.69 -15.01
N GLY A 115 24.58 44.81 -13.85
CA GLY A 115 24.30 45.89 -12.91
C GLY A 115 25.12 45.79 -11.61
N PRO A 116 24.91 46.75 -10.69
CA PRO A 116 25.79 46.95 -9.54
C PRO A 116 25.57 45.97 -8.38
N THR A 117 24.43 45.28 -8.32
CA THR A 117 24.03 44.54 -7.11
C THR A 117 24.37 43.06 -7.17
N GLU A 118 24.32 42.37 -6.03
CA GLU A 118 24.46 40.91 -5.93
C GLU A 118 23.34 40.13 -6.64
N SER A 119 22.26 40.81 -7.04
CA SER A 119 21.14 40.27 -7.83
C SER A 119 21.22 40.59 -9.33
N ASN A 120 22.35 41.14 -9.78
CA ASN A 120 22.63 41.45 -11.19
C ASN A 120 23.67 40.50 -11.81
N CYS A 121 23.91 39.33 -11.23
CA CYS A 121 24.90 38.40 -11.77
C CYS A 121 24.38 37.70 -13.04
N LEU A 122 25.24 37.62 -14.05
CA LEU A 122 25.02 36.85 -15.29
C LEU A 122 25.80 35.52 -15.28
N SER A 123 26.92 35.47 -14.55
CA SER A 123 27.67 34.25 -14.23
C SER A 123 28.29 34.34 -12.85
N CYS A 124 28.69 33.19 -12.32
CA CYS A 124 29.22 33.06 -10.98
C CYS A 124 30.63 32.46 -11.01
N PRO A 125 31.49 32.84 -10.05
CA PRO A 125 32.76 32.15 -9.84
C PRO A 125 32.56 30.63 -9.70
N GLN A 126 33.54 29.82 -10.08
CA GLN A 126 33.43 28.34 -10.16
C GLN A 126 32.92 27.63 -8.89
N SER A 127 33.01 28.25 -7.72
CA SER A 127 32.53 27.70 -6.44
C SER A 127 31.06 28.03 -6.11
N LEU A 128 30.40 28.86 -6.92
CA LEU A 128 29.04 29.33 -6.72
C LEU A 128 28.15 28.97 -7.92
N LEU A 129 26.85 28.94 -7.68
CA LEU A 129 25.82 28.56 -8.63
C LEU A 129 24.95 29.76 -8.97
N LEU A 130 24.65 29.94 -10.26
CA LEU A 130 23.76 31.00 -10.70
C LEU A 130 22.29 30.60 -10.47
N GLN A 131 21.53 31.41 -9.74
CA GLN A 131 20.09 31.23 -9.55
C GLN A 131 19.39 32.58 -9.58
N ASN A 132 18.42 32.80 -10.49
CA ASN A 132 17.65 34.05 -10.56
C ASN A 132 18.51 35.33 -10.48
N SER A 133 19.60 35.38 -11.26
CA SER A 133 20.58 36.48 -11.30
C SER A 133 21.38 36.74 -10.01
N ARG A 134 21.43 35.79 -9.08
CA ARG A 134 22.32 35.82 -7.91
C ARG A 134 23.20 34.59 -7.85
N CYS A 135 24.37 34.72 -7.22
CA CYS A 135 25.28 33.62 -6.98
C CYS A 135 25.06 33.03 -5.58
N VAL A 136 24.75 31.73 -5.51
CA VAL A 136 24.47 31.01 -4.27
C VAL A 136 25.40 29.80 -4.10
N SER A 137 25.68 29.40 -2.86
CA SER A 137 26.54 28.22 -2.58
C SER A 137 25.82 26.89 -2.80
N SER A 138 24.49 26.88 -2.74
CA SER A 138 23.63 25.73 -2.94
C SER A 138 22.30 26.19 -3.51
N CYS A 139 21.70 25.39 -4.38
CA CYS A 139 20.38 25.71 -4.94
C CYS A 139 19.30 25.66 -3.86
N ASP A 140 18.33 26.57 -3.96
CA ASP A 140 17.16 26.57 -3.09
C ASP A 140 16.22 25.40 -3.40
N ASP A 141 15.29 25.12 -2.48
CA ASP A 141 14.21 24.17 -2.69
C ASP A 141 13.46 24.44 -4.01
N GLY A 142 13.20 23.36 -4.77
CA GLY A 142 12.59 23.45 -6.10
C GLY A 142 13.58 23.70 -7.23
N TYR A 143 14.88 23.70 -6.95
CA TYR A 143 15.96 23.74 -7.93
C TYR A 143 16.95 22.60 -7.71
N TYR A 144 17.66 22.23 -8.77
CA TYR A 144 18.78 21.28 -8.73
C TYR A 144 19.98 21.87 -9.47
N MET A 145 21.17 21.40 -9.13
CA MET A 145 22.41 21.85 -9.77
C MET A 145 22.55 21.21 -11.16
N GLU A 146 22.76 22.03 -12.18
CA GLU A 146 23.07 21.59 -13.54
C GLU A 146 24.10 22.54 -14.16
N ALA A 147 25.31 22.03 -14.41
CA ALA A 147 26.40 22.76 -15.06
C ALA A 147 26.69 24.16 -14.47
N GLY A 148 26.77 24.28 -13.13
CA GLY A 148 27.06 25.55 -12.45
C GLY A 148 25.87 26.52 -12.33
N VAL A 149 24.67 26.07 -12.71
CA VAL A 149 23.42 26.85 -12.61
C VAL A 149 22.41 26.06 -11.79
N CYS A 150 21.56 26.77 -11.05
CA CYS A 150 20.40 26.19 -10.39
C CYS A 150 19.22 26.14 -11.36
N ALA A 151 18.98 24.95 -11.92
CA ALA A 151 17.86 24.69 -12.81
C ALA A 151 16.61 24.34 -12.00
N LYS A 152 15.46 24.92 -12.38
CA LYS A 152 14.18 24.64 -11.70
C LYS A 152 13.75 23.18 -11.94
N CYS A 153 13.20 22.54 -10.90
CA CYS A 153 12.53 21.26 -11.02
C CYS A 153 11.38 21.32 -12.04
N LEU A 154 10.96 20.16 -12.55
CA LEU A 154 9.74 20.05 -13.36
C LEU A 154 8.53 20.56 -12.54
N HIS A 155 7.50 21.15 -13.15
CA HIS A 155 6.37 21.74 -12.44
C HIS A 155 5.58 20.73 -11.59
N THR A 156 5.70 19.43 -11.87
CA THR A 156 5.09 18.35 -11.09
C THR A 156 5.82 18.10 -9.78
N CYS A 157 7.02 18.67 -9.62
CA CYS A 157 7.93 18.46 -8.51
C CYS A 157 8.11 19.73 -7.67
N THR A 158 8.10 19.56 -6.35
CA THR A 158 8.49 20.62 -5.41
C THR A 158 9.94 20.48 -4.97
N GLN A 159 10.51 19.28 -5.04
CA GLN A 159 11.94 19.02 -4.81
C GLN A 159 12.43 17.94 -5.79
N CYS A 160 13.68 18.06 -6.22
CA CYS A 160 14.31 17.14 -7.15
C CYS A 160 15.84 17.15 -7.00
N VAL A 161 16.47 16.04 -7.37
CA VAL A 161 17.94 15.90 -7.42
C VAL A 161 18.45 16.12 -8.85
N SER A 162 17.60 15.83 -9.84
CA SER A 162 17.87 16.08 -11.24
C SER A 162 16.56 16.33 -11.99
N ARG A 163 16.66 16.68 -13.28
CA ARG A 163 15.52 16.88 -14.17
C ARG A 163 14.48 15.75 -14.12
N MET A 164 14.95 14.50 -14.01
CA MET A 164 14.11 13.29 -14.07
C MET A 164 13.94 12.62 -12.70
N ASN A 165 14.59 13.12 -11.65
CA ASN A 165 14.61 12.47 -10.35
C ASN A 165 14.04 13.42 -9.29
N CYS A 166 12.73 13.32 -9.14
CA CYS A 166 11.93 14.03 -8.17
C CYS A 166 12.00 13.35 -6.79
N THR A 167 12.02 14.15 -5.74
CA THR A 167 12.00 13.66 -4.34
C THR A 167 10.74 14.08 -3.59
N ALA A 168 10.05 15.12 -4.06
CA ALA A 168 8.77 15.54 -3.52
C ALA A 168 7.87 16.09 -4.63
N CYS A 169 6.61 15.66 -4.63
CA CYS A 169 5.64 16.02 -5.66
C CYS A 169 4.75 17.18 -5.25
N ALA A 170 4.28 17.93 -6.25
CA ALA A 170 3.21 18.90 -6.08
C ALA A 170 1.95 18.24 -5.49
N LYS A 171 1.18 19.00 -4.71
CA LYS A 171 -0.01 18.49 -4.01
C LYS A 171 -0.99 17.84 -4.99
N GLY A 172 -1.40 16.61 -4.67
CA GLY A 172 -2.34 15.81 -5.48
C GLY A 172 -1.66 14.78 -6.38
N LEU A 173 -0.33 14.81 -6.49
CA LEU A 173 0.48 13.80 -7.17
C LEU A 173 1.09 12.80 -6.19
N GLN A 174 1.53 11.68 -6.73
CA GLN A 174 2.13 10.55 -6.04
C GLN A 174 3.54 10.32 -6.56
N LEU A 175 4.51 10.26 -5.67
CA LEU A 175 5.90 9.96 -6.01
C LEU A 175 6.06 8.46 -6.27
N GLN A 176 6.58 8.12 -7.44
CA GLN A 176 6.92 6.75 -7.83
C GLN A 176 8.21 6.74 -8.64
N SER A 177 9.25 6.10 -8.12
CA SER A 177 10.53 5.90 -8.81
C SER A 177 11.16 7.19 -9.38
N GLY A 178 11.09 8.30 -8.63
CA GLY A 178 11.62 9.60 -9.07
C GLY A 178 10.68 10.40 -9.98
N GLU A 179 9.48 9.91 -10.26
CA GLU A 179 8.49 10.62 -11.09
C GLU A 179 7.21 10.89 -10.29
N CYS A 180 6.56 12.02 -10.58
CA CYS A 180 5.29 12.38 -9.97
C CYS A 180 4.13 12.01 -10.89
N ARG A 181 3.30 11.07 -10.44
CA ARG A 181 2.15 10.54 -11.18
C ARG A 181 0.85 10.93 -10.51
N THR A 182 -0.24 10.99 -11.26
CA THR A 182 -1.55 11.38 -10.71
C THR A 182 -2.22 10.22 -9.98
N THR A 183 -2.00 9.02 -10.50
CA THR A 183 -2.34 7.75 -9.87
C THR A 183 -1.12 6.85 -9.86
N CYS A 184 -0.96 6.08 -8.79
CA CYS A 184 0.05 5.03 -8.76
C CYS A 184 -0.18 4.03 -9.89
N ALA A 185 0.90 3.43 -10.40
CA ALA A 185 0.80 2.34 -11.35
C ALA A 185 0.06 1.14 -10.72
N ASP A 186 -0.50 0.26 -11.56
CA ASP A 186 -1.10 -0.98 -11.10
C ASP A 186 -0.11 -1.78 -10.24
N GLY A 187 -0.61 -2.45 -9.20
CA GLY A 187 0.20 -3.09 -8.17
C GLY A 187 0.73 -2.13 -7.09
N TYR A 188 0.36 -0.85 -7.12
CA TYR A 188 0.72 0.13 -6.08
C TYR A 188 -0.51 0.91 -5.59
N TYR A 189 -0.46 1.37 -4.35
CA TYR A 189 -1.43 2.28 -3.75
C TYR A 189 -0.75 3.57 -3.27
N SER A 190 -1.54 4.63 -3.13
CA SER A 190 -1.07 5.90 -2.58
C SER A 190 -0.96 5.83 -1.06
N ASP A 191 0.26 5.94 -0.54
CA ASP A 191 0.56 6.12 0.88
C ASP A 191 1.14 7.53 1.08
N ARG A 192 0.30 8.44 1.58
CA ARG A 192 0.68 9.82 1.96
C ARG A 192 1.46 10.60 0.88
N GLY A 193 1.13 10.41 -0.40
CA GLY A 193 1.82 11.10 -1.50
C GLY A 193 2.94 10.29 -2.15
N THR A 194 3.19 9.05 -1.72
CA THR A 194 4.19 8.15 -2.29
C THR A 194 3.52 6.82 -2.66
N CYS A 195 3.89 6.24 -3.79
CA CYS A 195 3.36 4.96 -4.23
C CYS A 195 4.05 3.80 -3.51
N ALA A 196 3.28 3.02 -2.77
CA ALA A 196 3.72 1.81 -2.07
C ALA A 196 3.12 0.56 -2.73
N LYS A 197 3.83 -0.58 -2.70
CA LYS A 197 3.37 -1.82 -3.34
C LYS A 197 2.15 -2.40 -2.64
N CYS A 198 1.24 -2.96 -3.42
CA CYS A 198 0.12 -3.78 -2.96
C CYS A 198 0.60 -5.09 -2.32
N TYR A 199 -0.30 -5.74 -1.59
CA TYR A 199 -0.09 -7.14 -1.19
C TYR A 199 0.02 -8.03 -2.44
N LEU A 200 0.88 -9.06 -2.38
CA LEU A 200 1.30 -9.85 -3.55
C LEU A 200 0.15 -10.52 -4.31
N SER A 201 -0.96 -10.84 -3.65
CA SER A 201 -2.13 -11.46 -4.30
C SER A 201 -3.05 -10.47 -5.02
N CYS A 202 -2.83 -9.15 -4.89
CA CYS A 202 -3.65 -8.14 -5.54
C CYS A 202 -3.03 -7.72 -6.88
N HIS A 203 -3.86 -7.49 -7.89
CA HIS A 203 -3.44 -6.77 -9.10
C HIS A 203 -3.50 -5.25 -8.86
N THR A 204 -4.58 -4.75 -8.27
CA THR A 204 -4.68 -3.36 -7.75
C THR A 204 -5.25 -3.39 -6.34
N CYS A 205 -4.94 -2.36 -5.54
CA CYS A 205 -5.34 -2.32 -4.14
C CYS A 205 -5.64 -0.89 -3.66
N SER A 206 -6.42 -0.78 -2.59
CA SER A 206 -6.67 0.47 -1.88
C SER A 206 -5.76 0.67 -0.66
N GLY A 207 -4.91 -0.31 -0.35
CA GLY A 207 -4.04 -0.30 0.82
C GLY A 207 -3.13 -1.53 0.89
N PRO A 208 -2.28 -1.63 1.94
CA PRO A 208 -1.23 -2.65 2.01
C PRO A 208 -1.73 -4.05 2.39
N ARG A 209 -2.96 -4.18 2.91
CA ARG A 209 -3.43 -5.45 3.46
C ARG A 209 -3.99 -6.37 2.37
N ARG A 210 -4.00 -7.67 2.67
CA ARG A 210 -4.52 -8.71 1.77
C ARG A 210 -6.02 -8.59 1.46
N ASP A 211 -6.79 -7.98 2.37
CA ASP A 211 -8.24 -7.72 2.28
C ASP A 211 -8.57 -6.35 1.69
N GLN A 212 -7.57 -5.67 1.12
CA GLN A 212 -7.70 -4.36 0.48
C GLN A 212 -7.42 -4.44 -1.03
N CYS A 213 -7.54 -5.62 -1.64
CA CYS A 213 -7.49 -5.74 -3.09
C CYS A 213 -8.75 -5.10 -3.70
N VAL A 214 -8.55 -4.42 -4.84
CA VAL A 214 -9.63 -3.83 -5.66
C VAL A 214 -9.81 -4.65 -6.93
N GLN A 215 -8.71 -5.15 -7.50
CA GLN A 215 -8.73 -6.09 -8.62
C GLN A 215 -7.73 -7.21 -8.37
N CYS A 216 -8.06 -8.39 -8.87
CA CYS A 216 -7.23 -9.58 -8.76
C CYS A 216 -6.48 -9.84 -10.07
N PRO A 217 -5.37 -10.60 -10.03
CA PRO A 217 -4.74 -11.14 -11.24
C PRO A 217 -5.74 -11.93 -12.09
N SER A 218 -5.43 -12.13 -13.37
CA SER A 218 -6.24 -12.95 -14.26
C SER A 218 -6.54 -14.33 -13.65
N ASP A 219 -7.75 -14.83 -13.90
CA ASP A 219 -8.30 -16.08 -13.37
C ASP A 219 -8.62 -16.12 -11.87
N TRP A 220 -8.21 -15.11 -11.10
CA TRP A 220 -8.54 -15.00 -9.67
C TRP A 220 -9.83 -14.20 -9.47
N GLN A 221 -10.55 -14.54 -8.42
CA GLN A 221 -11.81 -13.92 -8.04
C GLN A 221 -11.64 -13.06 -6.80
N LEU A 222 -12.23 -11.85 -6.85
CA LEU A 222 -12.31 -10.97 -5.69
C LEU A 222 -13.47 -11.39 -4.78
N ALA A 223 -13.18 -11.75 -3.53
CA ALA A 223 -14.15 -12.08 -2.51
C ALA A 223 -13.88 -11.24 -1.25
N GLY A 224 -14.76 -10.28 -0.95
CA GLY A 224 -14.66 -9.49 0.28
C GLY A 224 -13.37 -8.66 0.41
N GLY A 225 -12.76 -8.26 -0.70
CA GLY A 225 -11.49 -7.51 -0.71
C GLY A 225 -10.24 -8.40 -0.77
N GLU A 226 -10.39 -9.72 -0.75
CA GLU A 226 -9.29 -10.68 -0.93
C GLU A 226 -9.37 -11.36 -2.30
N CYS A 227 -8.21 -11.71 -2.86
CA CYS A 227 -8.13 -12.46 -4.10
C CYS A 227 -7.96 -13.95 -3.84
N HIS A 228 -8.78 -14.76 -4.49
CA HIS A 228 -8.76 -16.22 -4.39
C HIS A 228 -8.80 -16.87 -5.79
N PRO A 229 -8.17 -18.04 -6.01
CA PRO A 229 -8.29 -18.77 -7.28
C PRO A 229 -9.74 -19.17 -7.60
N GLU A 230 -10.51 -19.52 -6.58
CA GLU A 230 -11.93 -19.87 -6.66
C GLU A 230 -12.71 -19.19 -5.54
N CYS A 231 -14.03 -19.08 -5.66
CA CYS A 231 -14.84 -18.44 -4.62
C CYS A 231 -14.76 -19.23 -3.31
N PRO A 232 -14.35 -18.60 -2.19
CA PRO A 232 -14.26 -19.27 -0.90
C PRO A 232 -15.65 -19.60 -0.34
N GLU A 233 -15.67 -20.41 0.73
CA GLU A 233 -16.91 -20.77 1.43
C GLU A 233 -17.72 -19.53 1.85
N GLY A 234 -19.03 -19.60 1.69
CA GLY A 234 -19.92 -18.45 1.93
C GLY A 234 -19.99 -17.46 0.76
N PHE A 235 -19.36 -17.75 -0.37
CA PHE A 235 -19.51 -17.03 -1.62
C PHE A 235 -19.88 -17.97 -2.77
N TYR A 236 -20.55 -17.43 -3.80
CA TYR A 236 -20.83 -18.13 -5.05
C TYR A 236 -20.32 -17.31 -6.24
N LYS A 237 -19.97 -17.99 -7.33
CA LYS A 237 -19.51 -17.35 -8.56
C LYS A 237 -20.69 -16.74 -9.31
N SER A 238 -20.54 -15.49 -9.75
CA SER A 238 -21.49 -14.77 -10.60
C SER A 238 -20.77 -14.12 -11.77
N GLU A 239 -21.51 -13.48 -12.68
CA GLU A 239 -20.94 -12.64 -13.74
C GLU A 239 -20.12 -11.45 -13.20
N PHE A 240 -20.39 -11.04 -11.95
CA PHE A 240 -19.70 -9.95 -11.26
C PHE A 240 -18.64 -10.45 -10.25
N GLY A 241 -18.15 -11.69 -10.42
CA GLY A 241 -17.20 -12.32 -9.51
C GLY A 241 -17.87 -12.99 -8.30
N CYS A 242 -17.14 -13.14 -7.18
CA CYS A 242 -17.64 -13.82 -5.99
C CYS A 242 -18.62 -12.94 -5.21
N GLN A 243 -19.85 -13.39 -5.11
CA GLN A 243 -20.90 -12.72 -4.34
C GLN A 243 -21.19 -13.50 -3.07
N LYS A 244 -21.43 -12.77 -1.98
CA LYS A 244 -21.68 -13.40 -0.68
C LYS A 244 -23.01 -14.15 -0.72
N CYS A 245 -23.04 -15.33 -0.13
CA CYS A 245 -24.26 -16.09 0.10
C CYS A 245 -25.24 -15.30 0.97
N HIS A 246 -26.53 -15.65 0.86
CA HIS A 246 -27.53 -15.15 1.79
C HIS A 246 -27.16 -15.53 3.23
N HIS A 247 -27.44 -14.67 4.22
CA HIS A 247 -26.95 -14.85 5.60
C HIS A 247 -27.51 -16.09 6.33
N TYR A 248 -28.52 -16.76 5.77
CA TYR A 248 -29.04 -18.03 6.28
C TYR A 248 -28.30 -19.26 5.73
N CYS A 249 -27.51 -19.11 4.66
CA CYS A 249 -26.77 -20.20 4.05
C CYS A 249 -25.35 -20.26 4.62
N LYS A 250 -24.84 -21.49 4.79
CA LYS A 250 -23.40 -21.71 5.00
C LYS A 250 -22.67 -21.73 3.65
N THR A 251 -23.19 -22.51 2.69
CA THR A 251 -22.77 -22.47 1.28
C THR A 251 -23.97 -22.28 0.37
N CYS A 252 -23.75 -21.76 -0.83
CA CYS A 252 -24.79 -21.50 -1.81
C CYS A 252 -24.27 -21.67 -3.24
N ASN A 253 -25.19 -21.79 -4.20
CA ASN A 253 -24.88 -21.83 -5.64
C ASN A 253 -25.48 -20.64 -6.41
N GLY A 254 -26.04 -19.66 -5.71
CA GLY A 254 -26.75 -18.54 -6.32
C GLY A 254 -27.19 -17.48 -5.32
N ALA A 255 -27.93 -16.49 -5.83
CA ALA A 255 -28.45 -15.40 -5.03
C ALA A 255 -29.70 -15.78 -4.23
N GLY A 256 -29.85 -15.19 -3.05
CA GLY A 256 -31.06 -15.28 -2.25
C GLY A 256 -31.14 -16.50 -1.32
N PRO A 257 -32.22 -16.61 -0.53
CA PRO A 257 -32.33 -17.61 0.54
C PRO A 257 -32.67 -19.03 0.08
N LEU A 258 -33.10 -19.22 -1.18
CA LEU A 258 -33.45 -20.53 -1.76
C LEU A 258 -32.29 -21.20 -2.51
N ALA A 259 -31.14 -20.52 -2.59
CA ALA A 259 -29.96 -21.02 -3.30
C ALA A 259 -28.94 -21.65 -2.34
N CYS A 260 -29.36 -22.01 -1.12
CA CYS A 260 -28.45 -22.65 -0.18
C CYS A 260 -28.12 -24.08 -0.65
N THR A 261 -26.86 -24.47 -0.53
CA THR A 261 -26.39 -25.84 -0.75
C THR A 261 -25.96 -26.53 0.54
N SER A 262 -25.72 -25.75 1.60
CA SER A 262 -25.59 -26.24 2.97
C SER A 262 -26.00 -25.18 3.97
N CYS A 263 -26.34 -25.62 5.18
CA CYS A 263 -26.84 -24.77 6.24
C CYS A 263 -25.86 -24.63 7.41
N PRO A 264 -25.95 -23.52 8.18
CA PRO A 264 -25.27 -23.41 9.46
C PRO A 264 -25.69 -24.54 10.42
N ALA A 265 -24.93 -24.75 11.49
CA ALA A 265 -25.25 -25.79 12.48
C ALA A 265 -26.67 -25.63 13.05
N HIS A 266 -27.38 -26.76 13.23
CA HIS A 266 -28.78 -26.85 13.72
C HIS A 266 -29.87 -26.46 12.71
N PHE A 267 -29.52 -26.19 11.46
CA PHE A 267 -30.47 -25.95 10.38
C PHE A 267 -30.43 -27.12 9.40
N MET A 268 -31.60 -27.58 8.98
CA MET A 268 -31.76 -28.56 7.92
C MET A 268 -31.92 -27.83 6.58
N LEU A 269 -31.32 -28.39 5.52
CA LEU A 269 -31.54 -27.94 4.16
C LEU A 269 -32.79 -28.62 3.58
N ASP A 270 -33.77 -27.84 3.16
CA ASP A 270 -34.97 -28.32 2.48
C ASP A 270 -35.30 -27.44 1.28
N GLY A 271 -35.36 -28.04 0.08
CA GLY A 271 -35.68 -27.31 -1.16
C GLY A 271 -34.76 -26.10 -1.46
N GLY A 272 -33.52 -26.10 -0.96
CA GLY A 272 -32.58 -24.97 -1.10
C GLY A 272 -32.72 -23.88 -0.03
N LEU A 273 -33.63 -24.05 0.93
CA LEU A 273 -33.82 -23.16 2.09
C LEU A 273 -33.24 -23.80 3.36
N CYS A 274 -32.57 -23.00 4.18
CA CYS A 274 -32.15 -23.42 5.51
C CYS A 274 -33.25 -23.13 6.52
N MET A 275 -33.72 -24.18 7.20
CA MET A 275 -34.81 -24.12 8.16
C MET A 275 -34.44 -24.79 9.48
N GLU A 276 -34.92 -24.19 10.57
CA GLU A 276 -34.79 -24.75 11.90
C GLU A 276 -35.83 -25.87 12.11
N CYS A 277 -35.49 -26.86 12.93
CA CYS A 277 -36.43 -27.94 13.22
C CYS A 277 -37.68 -27.43 13.93
N LEU A 278 -38.83 -27.92 13.48
CA LEU A 278 -40.12 -27.59 14.10
C LEU A 278 -40.18 -28.16 15.53
N GLY A 279 -41.10 -27.64 16.35
CA GLY A 279 -41.16 -27.98 17.78
C GLY A 279 -41.31 -29.46 18.11
N SER A 280 -41.89 -30.27 17.21
CA SER A 280 -42.03 -31.74 17.37
C SER A 280 -40.93 -32.54 16.67
N GLN A 281 -39.81 -31.89 16.35
CA GLN A 281 -38.65 -32.49 15.71
C GLN A 281 -37.39 -32.09 16.47
N TYR A 282 -36.32 -32.87 16.29
CA TYR A 282 -34.99 -32.55 16.78
C TYR A 282 -33.99 -32.59 15.61
N TYR A 283 -32.93 -31.79 15.71
CA TYR A 283 -31.85 -31.80 14.73
C TYR A 283 -30.94 -33.00 14.98
N ASP A 284 -30.84 -33.89 14.00
CA ASP A 284 -29.98 -35.06 14.06
C ASP A 284 -28.64 -34.77 13.40
N SER A 285 -27.63 -34.39 14.19
CA SER A 285 -26.30 -34.01 13.69
C SER A 285 -25.64 -35.01 12.71
N PRO A 286 -25.75 -36.34 12.89
CA PRO A 286 -25.18 -37.31 11.95
C PRO A 286 -25.82 -37.27 10.56
N THR A 287 -27.13 -37.03 10.48
CA THR A 287 -27.85 -36.97 9.18
C THR A 287 -28.07 -35.55 8.68
N GLN A 288 -27.82 -34.53 9.51
CA GLN A 288 -28.10 -33.12 9.24
C GLN A 288 -29.56 -32.85 8.85
N THR A 289 -30.48 -33.67 9.36
CA THR A 289 -31.92 -33.56 9.10
C THR A 289 -32.71 -33.43 10.39
N CYS A 290 -33.90 -32.85 10.29
CA CYS A 290 -34.85 -32.80 11.37
C CYS A 290 -35.62 -34.13 11.43
N LYS A 291 -35.48 -34.84 12.54
CA LYS A 291 -36.19 -36.10 12.80
C LYS A 291 -37.31 -35.87 13.80
N THR A 292 -38.39 -36.62 13.67
CA THR A 292 -39.52 -36.53 14.57
C THR A 292 -39.15 -37.05 15.97
N CYS A 293 -39.73 -36.41 16.98
CA CYS A 293 -39.65 -36.91 18.34
C CYS A 293 -40.35 -38.27 18.47
N HIS A 294 -40.06 -38.99 19.57
CA HIS A 294 -40.88 -40.14 19.97
C HIS A 294 -42.33 -39.71 20.21
N ASP A 295 -43.30 -40.57 19.90
CA ASP A 295 -44.74 -40.23 19.92
C ASP A 295 -45.25 -39.75 21.29
N SER A 296 -44.58 -40.14 22.38
CA SER A 296 -44.89 -39.66 23.73
C SER A 296 -44.45 -38.21 23.99
N CYS A 297 -43.48 -37.70 23.23
CA CYS A 297 -42.97 -36.34 23.36
C CYS A 297 -43.72 -35.38 22.41
N ARG A 298 -44.10 -34.21 22.90
CA ARG A 298 -44.52 -33.08 22.04
C ARG A 298 -43.35 -32.28 21.49
N SER A 299 -42.25 -32.19 22.24
CA SER A 299 -40.97 -31.66 21.79
C SER A 299 -39.82 -32.43 22.42
N CYS A 300 -38.67 -32.53 21.76
CA CYS A 300 -37.55 -33.34 22.21
C CYS A 300 -36.20 -32.68 21.89
N THR A 301 -35.13 -33.19 22.51
CA THR A 301 -33.74 -32.77 22.23
C THR A 301 -32.95 -33.83 21.45
N GLY A 302 -33.53 -35.01 21.21
CA GLY A 302 -32.84 -36.16 20.63
C GLY A 302 -33.80 -37.33 20.35
N PRO A 303 -33.25 -38.48 19.90
CA PRO A 303 -34.03 -39.68 19.61
C PRO A 303 -34.59 -40.36 20.87
N GLY A 304 -35.66 -41.14 20.70
CA GLY A 304 -36.18 -42.06 21.72
C GLY A 304 -37.01 -41.40 22.81
N GLN A 305 -37.55 -42.25 23.69
CA GLN A 305 -38.51 -41.85 24.74
C GLN A 305 -37.90 -41.07 25.92
N TYR A 306 -36.58 -41.08 26.07
CA TYR A 306 -35.83 -40.43 27.16
C TYR A 306 -35.24 -39.06 26.77
N SER A 307 -35.65 -38.52 25.63
CA SER A 307 -35.16 -37.24 25.10
C SER A 307 -36.27 -36.19 25.07
N CYS A 308 -37.35 -36.37 25.82
CA CYS A 308 -38.50 -35.47 25.80
C CYS A 308 -38.19 -34.16 26.55
N LYS A 309 -38.56 -33.03 25.93
CA LYS A 309 -38.56 -31.70 26.55
C LYS A 309 -39.96 -31.27 26.99
N THR A 310 -40.99 -31.68 26.24
CA THR A 310 -42.41 -31.52 26.60
C THR A 310 -43.18 -32.75 26.15
N CYS A 311 -44.31 -33.03 26.80
CA CYS A 311 -45.07 -34.25 26.56
C CYS A 311 -46.34 -34.03 25.74
N ALA A 312 -46.70 -35.03 24.95
CA ALA A 312 -48.00 -35.08 24.29
C ALA A 312 -49.09 -35.29 25.36
N PHE A 313 -50.22 -34.62 25.23
CA PHE A 313 -51.36 -34.82 26.14
C PHE A 313 -51.90 -36.26 25.99
N PRO A 314 -52.23 -36.99 27.07
CA PRO A 314 -52.30 -36.59 28.49
C PRO A 314 -51.07 -36.99 29.33
N LEU A 315 -49.89 -37.14 28.72
CA LEU A 315 -48.67 -37.56 29.42
C LEU A 315 -47.99 -36.37 30.10
N HIS A 316 -47.22 -36.67 31.16
CA HIS A 316 -46.49 -35.68 31.95
C HIS A 316 -44.99 -35.96 31.93
N LEU A 317 -44.20 -34.88 31.97
CA LEU A 317 -42.75 -34.97 31.85
C LEU A 317 -42.13 -35.40 33.18
N ASP A 318 -41.59 -36.60 33.22
CA ASP A 318 -40.63 -37.00 34.23
C ASP A 318 -39.26 -36.37 33.89
N ARG A 319 -38.95 -35.27 34.57
CA ARG A 319 -37.70 -34.51 34.41
C ARG A 319 -36.44 -35.27 34.87
N LEU A 320 -36.58 -36.35 35.64
CA LEU A 320 -35.43 -37.11 36.13
C LEU A 320 -34.87 -38.01 35.03
N ASN A 321 -35.76 -38.65 34.28
CA ASN A 321 -35.42 -39.56 33.18
C ASN A 321 -35.66 -38.95 31.79
N ASN A 322 -36.12 -37.69 31.72
CA ASN A 322 -36.50 -36.99 30.50
C ASN A 322 -37.48 -37.78 29.61
N GLN A 323 -38.42 -38.48 30.24
CA GLN A 323 -39.44 -39.29 29.57
C GLN A 323 -40.85 -38.81 29.86
N CYS A 324 -41.78 -39.14 28.98
CA CYS A 324 -43.20 -38.82 29.15
C CYS A 324 -43.96 -40.04 29.61
N VAL A 325 -44.57 -39.95 30.81
CA VAL A 325 -45.30 -41.04 31.47
C VAL A 325 -46.67 -40.56 31.94
N PRO A 326 -47.66 -41.46 32.05
CA PRO A 326 -48.96 -41.13 32.63
C PRO A 326 -48.87 -40.96 34.15
N CYS A 327 -49.90 -40.36 34.75
CA CYS A 327 -50.02 -40.31 36.21
C CYS A 327 -50.30 -41.71 36.79
N CYS A 328 -49.63 -42.05 37.90
CA CYS A 328 -49.83 -43.34 38.55
C CYS A 328 -51.26 -43.51 39.07
N PRO A 329 -51.89 -44.68 38.85
CA PRO A 329 -53.10 -45.07 39.56
C PRO A 329 -52.86 -45.09 41.08
N ASN A 330 -53.91 -44.86 41.88
CA ASN A 330 -53.83 -44.72 43.35
C ASN A 330 -53.23 -45.94 44.08
N ASP A 331 -53.10 -47.09 43.42
CA ASP A 331 -52.61 -48.35 43.99
C ASP A 331 -51.25 -48.81 43.42
N ALA A 332 -50.55 -47.96 42.67
CA ALA A 332 -49.27 -48.31 42.04
C ALA A 332 -48.09 -48.32 43.03
N SER A 333 -47.13 -49.24 42.81
CA SER A 333 -45.94 -49.38 43.65
C SER A 333 -45.00 -48.17 43.48
N PRO A 334 -44.32 -47.68 44.55
CA PRO A 334 -43.39 -46.54 44.47
C PRO A 334 -42.17 -46.72 43.57
N GLU A 335 -41.93 -47.91 43.02
CA GLU A 335 -40.74 -48.26 42.24
C GLU A 335 -41.00 -48.40 40.73
N ASP A 336 -42.25 -48.25 40.28
CA ASP A 336 -42.62 -48.41 38.88
C ASP A 336 -42.24 -47.17 38.04
N GLN A 337 -41.19 -47.30 37.23
CA GLN A 337 -40.70 -46.25 36.32
C GLN A 337 -41.59 -45.98 35.09
N SER A 338 -42.77 -46.60 35.04
CA SER A 338 -43.74 -46.52 33.94
C SER A 338 -44.82 -45.45 34.14
N CYS A 339 -44.92 -44.86 35.34
CA CYS A 339 -45.85 -43.79 35.68
C CYS A 339 -45.19 -42.78 36.62
N CYS A 340 -45.80 -41.62 36.82
CA CYS A 340 -45.33 -40.70 37.85
C CYS A 340 -46.42 -40.09 38.71
N HIS A 341 -46.05 -39.60 39.89
CA HIS A 341 -47.00 -39.01 40.82
C HIS A 341 -47.28 -37.57 40.42
N CYS A 342 -48.48 -37.29 39.92
CA CYS A 342 -48.85 -35.97 39.43
C CYS A 342 -49.44 -35.08 40.52
N ASP A 343 -49.11 -33.79 40.46
CA ASP A 343 -49.71 -32.76 41.28
C ASP A 343 -51.19 -32.56 40.91
N LYS A 344 -52.06 -32.43 41.93
CA LYS A 344 -53.51 -32.40 41.72
C LYS A 344 -54.01 -31.09 41.10
N ASP A 345 -53.26 -30.00 41.25
CA ASP A 345 -53.67 -28.66 40.80
C ASP A 345 -53.06 -28.28 39.44
N THR A 346 -51.82 -28.69 39.19
CA THR A 346 -51.07 -28.38 37.96
C THR A 346 -51.07 -29.53 36.95
N GLY A 347 -51.44 -30.74 37.38
CA GLY A 347 -51.30 -31.97 36.61
C GLY A 347 -49.84 -32.38 36.34
N GLY A 348 -48.85 -31.58 36.74
CA GLY A 348 -47.44 -31.84 36.47
C GLY A 348 -46.87 -32.99 37.29
N CYS A 349 -45.91 -33.71 36.73
CA CYS A 349 -45.19 -34.77 37.42
C CYS A 349 -44.41 -34.20 38.63
N MET A 350 -44.73 -34.63 39.85
CA MET A 350 -44.04 -34.22 41.08
C MET A 350 -42.78 -35.07 41.26
N ASN A 351 -41.70 -34.63 40.63
CA ASN A 351 -40.39 -35.23 40.86
C ASN A 351 -39.86 -34.76 42.22
N ALA A 352 -40.08 -35.53 43.27
CA ALA A 352 -39.41 -35.32 44.55
C ALA A 352 -37.90 -35.55 44.37
N SER A 353 -37.06 -34.59 44.76
CA SER A 353 -35.66 -34.86 45.13
C SER A 353 -35.10 -33.72 45.96
N PRO A 354 -34.38 -33.98 47.07
CA PRO A 354 -33.08 -34.67 46.99
C PRO A 354 -32.67 -35.47 48.26
N ALA A 355 -32.84 -36.80 48.31
CA ALA A 355 -32.16 -37.65 49.30
C ALA A 355 -32.26 -39.14 48.93
N GLY A 356 -31.45 -39.63 47.99
CA GLY A 356 -31.51 -41.04 47.61
C GLY A 356 -30.42 -41.46 46.64
N LYS A 357 -29.20 -41.65 47.17
CA LYS A 357 -28.08 -42.43 46.63
C LYS A 357 -27.89 -42.40 45.10
N ARG A 358 -26.86 -41.65 44.67
CA ARG A 358 -26.12 -41.94 43.43
C ARG A 358 -25.85 -43.45 43.35
N ARG A 359 -26.43 -44.14 42.36
CA ARG A 359 -25.82 -45.36 41.83
C ARG A 359 -24.96 -44.95 40.65
N ILE A 360 -23.66 -45.19 40.80
CA ILE A 360 -22.69 -45.11 39.71
C ILE A 360 -23.06 -46.23 38.73
N ALA A 361 -23.47 -45.87 37.51
CA ALA A 361 -23.13 -46.66 36.34
C ALA A 361 -21.99 -45.91 35.66
N ALA A 362 -20.82 -46.54 35.63
CA ALA A 362 -19.66 -46.03 34.93
C ALA A 362 -19.96 -46.02 33.42
N ALA A 363 -19.92 -44.84 32.80
CA ALA A 363 -19.29 -44.55 31.50
C ALA A 363 -19.79 -43.19 30.98
N ALA A 364 -19.02 -42.14 31.22
CA ALA A 364 -18.80 -40.99 30.33
C ALA A 364 -18.00 -39.93 31.13
N GLU A 365 -16.70 -39.91 30.92
CA GLU A 365 -15.82 -38.87 31.46
C GLU A 365 -16.11 -37.50 30.83
N GLN A 366 -15.92 -36.50 31.68
CA GLN A 366 -16.33 -35.12 31.55
C GLN A 366 -15.51 -34.34 30.51
N GLN A 367 -16.21 -33.50 29.75
CA GLN A 367 -15.67 -32.21 29.35
C GLN A 367 -15.97 -31.21 30.48
N GLN A 368 -15.02 -30.34 30.84
CA GLN A 368 -15.09 -28.91 30.52
C GLN A 368 -14.12 -28.05 31.33
N PHE A 369 -13.55 -27.10 30.60
CA PHE A 369 -13.06 -25.80 31.04
C PHE A 369 -14.00 -25.10 32.04
N GLY A 370 -13.43 -24.34 32.97
CA GLY A 370 -14.15 -23.35 33.76
C GLY A 370 -13.23 -22.48 34.59
N SER A 371 -13.03 -21.24 34.14
CA SER A 371 -12.19 -20.20 34.76
C SER A 371 -12.87 -19.49 35.94
N SER A 372 -12.01 -19.09 36.90
CA SER A 372 -11.92 -17.82 37.65
C SER A 372 -13.05 -17.36 38.60
N TYR A 373 -12.68 -17.18 39.87
CA TYR A 373 -12.66 -15.95 40.70
C TYR A 373 -12.40 -16.46 42.14
N GLY A 374 -11.27 -16.22 42.79
CA GLY A 374 -10.79 -14.93 43.30
C GLY A 374 -10.95 -14.92 44.83
N ASN A 375 -9.83 -15.03 45.57
CA ASN A 375 -9.44 -14.18 46.71
C ASN A 375 -8.53 -14.92 47.73
N SER A 376 -7.55 -14.16 48.26
CA SER A 376 -6.74 -14.37 49.47
C SER A 376 -5.87 -15.64 49.55
N GLY A 377 -4.55 -15.62 49.79
CA GLY A 377 -3.63 -14.56 50.21
C GLY A 377 -2.52 -15.20 51.03
N GLY A 378 -1.25 -14.97 50.64
CA GLY A 378 -0.02 -15.21 51.43
C GLY A 378 0.27 -16.66 51.84
N LEU A 379 1.48 -17.08 52.21
CA LEU A 379 2.84 -16.53 52.25
C LEU A 379 3.70 -17.69 52.81
N TYR A 380 4.99 -17.76 52.44
CA TYR A 380 6.03 -18.68 52.97
C TYR A 380 5.87 -20.18 52.63
N GLY A 381 6.91 -20.93 52.30
CA GLY A 381 8.33 -20.66 52.22
C GLY A 381 9.10 -21.97 52.01
N ASN A 382 10.17 -21.87 51.22
CA ASN A 382 11.48 -22.53 51.32
C ASN A 382 11.67 -24.07 51.43
N LEU A 383 12.56 -24.53 50.53
CA LEU A 383 13.74 -25.42 50.68
C LEU A 383 13.54 -26.78 51.40
N VAL A 384 14.18 -27.90 51.03
CA VAL A 384 15.58 -28.14 50.65
C VAL A 384 15.71 -29.56 50.06
N ASP A 385 16.51 -29.67 49.00
CA ASP A 385 17.60 -30.63 48.67
C ASP A 385 17.67 -32.11 49.13
N ASP A 386 18.31 -32.86 48.21
CA ASP A 386 19.31 -33.94 48.41
C ASP A 386 18.82 -35.38 48.76
N VAL A 387 19.43 -36.49 48.33
CA VAL A 387 20.46 -36.83 47.33
C VAL A 387 20.55 -38.38 47.23
N ASP A 388 20.97 -38.88 46.07
CA ASP A 388 21.62 -40.15 45.70
C ASP A 388 21.24 -41.54 46.28
N GLY A 389 21.24 -42.53 45.36
CA GLY A 389 22.26 -43.59 45.46
C GLY A 389 21.87 -45.05 45.18
N LYS A 390 22.29 -45.53 43.99
CA LYS A 390 23.09 -46.76 43.72
C LYS A 390 22.47 -48.18 43.59
N THR A 391 22.72 -48.76 42.38
CA THR A 391 23.24 -50.12 42.00
C THR A 391 22.42 -51.39 42.38
N SER A 392 22.24 -52.50 41.62
CA SER A 392 23.03 -53.19 40.58
C SER A 392 22.20 -54.31 39.89
N VAL A 393 22.42 -54.49 38.57
CA VAL A 393 22.62 -55.73 37.76
C VAL A 393 21.63 -56.92 37.82
N GLY A 394 21.11 -57.34 36.64
CA GLY A 394 20.69 -58.74 36.40
C GLY A 394 19.73 -59.04 35.23
N GLY A 395 20.22 -59.04 33.99
CA GLY A 395 19.88 -59.89 32.82
C GLY A 395 18.46 -60.44 32.51
N SER A 396 17.97 -60.05 31.32
CA SER A 396 17.55 -60.91 30.18
C SER A 396 16.06 -61.06 29.80
N LEU A 397 15.80 -60.60 28.55
CA LEU A 397 14.87 -61.04 27.50
C LEU A 397 13.35 -61.13 27.74
N GLY A 398 12.60 -60.26 27.05
CA GLY A 398 11.18 -60.49 26.76
C GLY A 398 10.48 -59.23 26.25
N GLY A 399 10.08 -59.22 24.97
CA GLY A 399 9.64 -58.06 24.21
C GLY A 399 8.52 -57.19 24.81
N TYR A 400 8.64 -55.89 24.58
CA TYR A 400 7.54 -54.94 24.57
C TYR A 400 7.63 -54.07 23.31
N PHE A 401 6.77 -54.37 22.34
CA PHE A 401 6.37 -53.43 21.31
C PHE A 401 5.23 -52.59 21.90
N SER A 402 5.50 -51.30 22.16
CA SER A 402 4.46 -50.30 22.41
C SER A 402 4.69 -49.08 21.53
N ARG A 403 3.72 -48.84 20.64
CA ARG A 403 3.32 -47.52 20.11
C ARG A 403 3.13 -46.59 21.33
N VAL A 404 3.47 -45.30 21.34
CA VAL A 404 3.00 -44.18 20.49
C VAL A 404 3.96 -43.00 20.68
N GLY A 405 4.29 -42.27 19.61
CA GLY A 405 4.90 -40.94 19.66
C GLY A 405 4.60 -40.16 18.38
N SER A 406 3.82 -39.10 18.50
CA SER A 406 3.17 -38.31 17.44
C SER A 406 4.09 -37.81 16.30
N PRO A 407 3.59 -37.64 15.06
CA PRO A 407 4.38 -37.19 13.90
C PRO A 407 4.80 -35.70 13.94
N LEU A 408 4.46 -34.97 15.00
CA LEU A 408 4.74 -33.53 15.11
C LEU A 408 6.16 -33.21 15.59
N THR A 409 6.81 -34.10 16.35
CA THR A 409 8.16 -33.85 16.90
C THR A 409 9.28 -34.13 15.90
N THR A 410 9.04 -35.02 14.94
CA THR A 410 9.99 -35.33 13.87
C THR A 410 10.06 -34.22 12.84
N ILE A 411 8.91 -33.60 12.49
CA ILE A 411 8.85 -32.49 11.54
C ILE A 411 9.55 -31.25 12.10
N THR A 412 9.34 -30.92 13.38
CA THR A 412 10.03 -29.80 14.02
C THR A 412 11.54 -30.05 14.16
N ALA A 413 11.96 -31.29 14.42
CA ALA A 413 13.38 -31.63 14.49
C ALA A 413 14.07 -31.52 13.12
N ILE A 414 13.40 -31.94 12.04
CA ILE A 414 13.91 -31.81 10.67
C ILE A 414 13.99 -30.33 10.25
N ALA A 415 13.00 -29.52 10.61
CA ALA A 415 13.00 -28.08 10.31
C ALA A 415 14.15 -27.35 11.03
N VAL A 416 14.40 -27.66 12.31
CA VAL A 416 15.52 -27.06 13.06
C VAL A 416 16.87 -27.50 12.48
N ALA A 417 17.02 -28.79 12.11
CA ALA A 417 18.23 -29.28 11.46
C ALA A 417 18.49 -28.62 10.09
N ALA A 418 17.44 -28.41 9.29
CA ALA A 418 17.54 -27.71 8.00
C ALA A 418 17.95 -26.24 8.17
N CYS A 419 17.36 -25.54 9.15
CA CYS A 419 17.74 -24.16 9.46
C CYS A 419 19.21 -24.04 9.91
N LEU A 420 19.69 -24.97 10.74
CA LEU A 420 21.08 -24.98 11.17
C LEU A 420 22.04 -25.23 10.00
N LEU A 421 21.69 -26.14 9.08
CA LEU A 421 22.50 -26.36 7.87
C LEU A 421 22.56 -25.11 6.98
N ILE A 422 21.42 -24.42 6.78
CA ILE A 422 21.38 -23.18 5.99
C ILE A 422 22.28 -22.11 6.61
N VAL A 423 22.21 -21.92 7.94
CA VAL A 423 23.06 -20.94 8.65
C VAL A 423 24.54 -21.30 8.50
N THR A 424 24.91 -22.58 8.58
CA THR A 424 26.30 -23.00 8.38
C THR A 424 26.80 -22.77 6.95
N VAL A 425 25.95 -22.99 5.94
CA VAL A 425 26.30 -22.70 4.54
C VAL A 425 26.53 -21.21 4.33
N PHE A 426 25.67 -20.35 4.87
CA PHE A 426 25.87 -18.89 4.78
C PHE A 426 27.14 -18.43 5.50
N ALA A 427 27.46 -18.99 6.67
CA ALA A 427 28.69 -18.69 7.37
C ALA A 427 29.94 -19.11 6.57
N LEU A 428 29.90 -20.26 5.90
CA LEU A 428 30.99 -20.73 5.03
C LEU A 428 31.16 -19.85 3.79
N ILE A 429 30.05 -19.44 3.14
CA ILE A 429 30.08 -18.52 2.00
C ILE A 429 30.72 -17.19 2.44
N PHE A 430 30.31 -16.65 3.58
CA PHE A 430 30.85 -15.40 4.11
C PHE A 430 32.36 -15.52 4.42
N ALA A 431 32.79 -16.64 5.02
CA ALA A 431 34.21 -16.90 5.28
C ALA A 431 35.04 -17.04 3.98
N ILE A 432 34.48 -17.63 2.93
CA ILE A 432 35.13 -17.73 1.62
C ILE A 432 35.26 -16.36 0.95
N LEU A 433 34.21 -15.54 1.02
CA LEU A 433 34.21 -14.17 0.48
C LEU A 433 35.20 -13.26 1.22
N GLN A 434 35.30 -13.40 2.55
CA GLN A 434 36.32 -12.70 3.32
C GLN A 434 37.74 -13.18 2.99
N ARG A 435 37.90 -14.47 2.64
CA ARG A 435 39.20 -15.03 2.22
C ARG A 435 39.59 -14.63 0.80
N SER A 436 38.64 -14.39 -0.11
CA SER A 436 38.93 -13.87 -1.45
C SER A 436 39.31 -12.39 -1.43
N SER A 437 38.86 -11.63 -0.43
CA SER A 437 39.20 -10.22 -0.27
C SER A 437 40.62 -9.96 0.28
N ASN A 438 41.28 -10.97 0.85
CA ASN A 438 42.57 -10.82 1.58
C ASN A 438 43.78 -11.45 0.87
N GLN A 439 43.81 -11.55 -0.46
CA GLN A 439 45.05 -11.90 -1.16
C GLN A 439 45.91 -10.65 -1.44
N PRO A 440 47.20 -10.63 -1.05
CA PRO A 440 48.14 -9.60 -1.48
C PRO A 440 48.55 -9.80 -2.96
N PRO A 441 48.84 -8.72 -3.71
CA PRO A 441 49.13 -8.80 -5.14
C PRO A 441 50.44 -9.57 -5.42
N ARG A 442 50.38 -10.50 -6.39
CA ARG A 442 51.53 -11.27 -6.87
C ARG A 442 52.50 -10.38 -7.68
N LYS A 443 53.79 -10.67 -7.50
CA LYS A 443 54.96 -9.96 -8.05
C LYS A 443 54.95 -9.79 -9.58
N MET A 444 55.29 -8.58 -10.03
CA MET A 444 55.58 -8.19 -11.41
C MET A 444 56.75 -8.97 -12.03
N ILE A 445 56.56 -9.38 -13.28
CA ILE A 445 57.59 -9.90 -14.19
C ILE A 445 58.44 -8.72 -14.69
N ARG A 446 59.78 -8.85 -14.55
CA ARG A 446 60.77 -7.90 -15.09
C ARG A 446 60.89 -8.06 -16.61
N TYR A 447 60.94 -6.94 -17.33
CA TYR A 447 61.59 -6.87 -18.65
C TYR A 447 62.77 -5.89 -18.61
N ASN A 448 63.86 -6.32 -19.24
CA ASN A 448 65.18 -5.69 -19.25
C ASN A 448 65.21 -4.40 -20.10
N LYS A 449 66.13 -3.52 -19.72
CA LYS A 449 66.43 -2.21 -20.31
C LYS A 449 67.72 -2.29 -21.14
N ILE A 450 67.72 -1.89 -22.42
CA ILE A 450 68.89 -1.44 -23.21
C ILE A 450 68.39 -0.43 -24.29
N PRO A 451 69.20 0.51 -24.86
CA PRO A 451 68.98 1.94 -24.68
C PRO A 451 68.65 2.70 -25.98
N SER A 452 68.13 3.90 -25.80
CA SER A 452 67.90 4.92 -26.84
C SER A 452 69.20 5.48 -27.41
N ASN A 453 69.36 5.41 -28.73
CA ASN A 453 70.22 6.32 -29.49
C ASN A 453 69.43 6.81 -30.72
N ALA A 454 68.96 8.05 -30.68
CA ALA A 454 68.34 8.73 -31.82
C ALA A 454 69.27 9.84 -32.31
N GLY A 455 69.98 9.56 -33.41
CA GLY A 455 70.66 10.54 -34.25
C GLY A 455 69.73 11.00 -35.38
N LYS A 456 69.77 12.31 -35.64
CA LYS A 456 69.14 13.04 -36.76
C LYS A 456 69.26 12.33 -38.13
N ARG A 457 68.20 12.40 -38.96
CA ARG A 457 68.17 13.13 -40.26
C ARG A 457 66.99 12.72 -41.19
N ARG A 458 66.20 13.73 -41.56
CA ARG A 458 65.71 14.17 -42.90
C ARG A 458 65.40 13.17 -44.04
N ASN A 459 64.27 13.50 -44.70
CA ASN A 459 63.93 13.55 -46.14
C ASN A 459 62.91 12.53 -46.71
N ARG A 460 61.67 13.02 -46.94
CA ARG A 460 61.01 13.45 -48.21
C ARG A 460 61.03 12.51 -49.44
N ILE A 461 59.87 12.52 -50.15
CA ILE A 461 59.60 12.27 -51.62
C ILE A 461 59.39 10.78 -51.99
N THR A 462 58.47 10.28 -52.83
CA THR A 462 57.24 10.69 -53.58
C THR A 462 56.71 9.44 -54.32
N SER A 463 55.40 9.40 -54.64
CA SER A 463 54.76 8.86 -55.88
C SER A 463 54.93 7.35 -56.21
N SER A 464 54.07 6.64 -56.95
CA SER A 464 53.04 7.00 -57.93
C SER A 464 52.19 5.77 -58.34
N SER A 465 51.00 6.03 -58.91
CA SER A 465 50.28 5.32 -60.01
C SER A 465 49.82 3.86 -59.80
N THR A 466 48.66 3.37 -60.28
CA THR A 466 48.00 3.50 -61.61
C THR A 466 46.59 2.85 -61.50
N LEU A 467 45.47 3.55 -61.75
CA LEU A 467 44.61 3.57 -62.95
C LEU A 467 44.13 2.21 -63.52
N LEU A 468 42.79 1.97 -63.56
CA LEU A 468 41.99 1.60 -64.75
C LEU A 468 40.48 1.55 -64.43
N LYS A 469 39.68 2.14 -65.34
CA LYS A 469 38.20 2.14 -65.43
C LYS A 469 37.70 0.96 -66.27
N ILE A 470 36.43 0.53 -66.10
CA ILE A 470 35.46 0.18 -67.16
C ILE A 470 34.03 0.26 -66.57
N ASP A 471 33.08 0.69 -67.41
CA ASP A 471 31.65 1.00 -67.20
C ASP A 471 30.71 -0.21 -67.05
N GLY A 472 29.49 0.01 -66.52
CA GLY A 472 28.30 -0.80 -66.87
C GLY A 472 27.19 -1.01 -65.81
N GLU A 473 26.15 -0.16 -65.89
CA GLU A 473 24.69 -0.40 -65.70
C GLU A 473 24.06 -0.97 -64.39
N ASN A 474 23.18 -0.14 -63.81
CA ASN A 474 21.85 -0.37 -63.17
C ASN A 474 21.44 -1.79 -62.75
N TYR A 475 21.08 -1.96 -61.47
CA TYR A 475 19.68 -2.17 -61.02
C TYR A 475 19.58 -1.97 -59.50
N VAL A 476 18.44 -1.41 -59.08
CA VAL A 476 18.04 -1.04 -57.71
C VAL A 476 17.57 -2.28 -56.95
N GLU A 477 17.97 -2.42 -55.69
CA GLU A 477 17.15 -2.98 -54.62
C GLU A 477 17.70 -2.52 -53.25
N ASP A 478 16.83 -1.88 -52.48
CA ASP A 478 17.05 -1.30 -51.16
C ASP A 478 17.08 -2.40 -50.08
N GLU A 479 18.12 -2.47 -49.24
CA GLU A 479 18.00 -2.91 -47.84
C GLU A 479 19.04 -2.14 -46.98
N GLU A 480 18.52 -1.36 -46.03
CA GLU A 480 19.28 -0.64 -45.00
C GLU A 480 19.75 -1.66 -43.94
N GLU A 481 21.06 -1.85 -43.78
CA GLU A 481 21.67 -2.48 -42.60
C GLU A 481 22.40 -1.40 -41.79
N ASP A 482 21.98 -1.26 -40.53
CA ASP A 482 22.51 -0.34 -39.54
C ASP A 482 23.99 -0.66 -39.20
N GLU A 483 24.82 0.37 -39.27
CA GLU A 483 26.24 0.36 -38.89
C GLU A 483 26.40 0.27 -37.35
N GLU A 484 27.05 -0.79 -36.86
CA GLU A 484 27.65 -0.86 -35.53
C GLU A 484 29.10 -0.36 -35.60
N ASP A 485 29.34 0.87 -35.15
CA ASP A 485 30.69 1.41 -34.95
C ASP A 485 31.15 1.20 -33.48
N GLU A 486 32.17 0.34 -33.32
CA GLU A 486 33.07 0.29 -32.17
C GLU A 486 33.95 1.55 -32.12
N ILE A 487 33.94 2.29 -31.01
CA ILE A 487 35.05 3.18 -30.64
C ILE A 487 35.35 3.05 -29.14
N ASP A 488 36.58 2.63 -28.89
CA ASP A 488 37.27 2.58 -27.61
C ASP A 488 37.63 3.97 -27.04
N ASP A 489 37.82 3.95 -25.72
CA ASP A 489 38.86 4.66 -24.95
C ASP A 489 38.58 5.99 -24.21
N VAL A 490 38.59 5.83 -22.88
CA VAL A 490 39.42 6.53 -21.88
C VAL A 490 38.74 7.61 -21.02
N GLU A 491 38.38 7.18 -19.81
CA GLU A 491 38.29 7.98 -18.59
C GLU A 491 39.70 8.39 -18.11
N GLU A 492 39.91 9.68 -17.85
CA GLU A 492 41.03 10.18 -17.03
C GLU A 492 40.46 10.76 -15.72
N GLY A 493 40.61 10.00 -14.64
CA GLY A 493 40.42 10.46 -13.27
C GLY A 493 41.75 10.90 -12.66
N HIS A 494 41.82 12.13 -12.16
CA HIS A 494 42.88 12.59 -11.28
C HIS A 494 42.37 12.68 -9.85
N ASN A 495 42.97 11.88 -8.98
CA ASN A 495 42.78 11.84 -7.54
C ASN A 495 43.90 12.67 -6.88
N TYR A 496 43.56 13.49 -5.90
CA TYR A 496 44.51 14.14 -4.99
C TYR A 496 44.29 13.56 -3.59
N GLU A 497 45.33 12.91 -3.08
CA GLU A 497 45.39 12.30 -1.76
C GLU A 497 46.04 13.29 -0.77
N ILE A 498 45.39 13.57 0.36
CA ILE A 498 46.07 14.06 1.57
C ILE A 498 45.48 13.35 2.79
N ASP A 499 46.38 12.65 3.47
CA ASP A 499 46.24 11.91 4.72
C ASP A 499 46.28 12.87 5.94
N TYR A 500 45.62 12.52 7.05
CA TYR A 500 46.18 12.54 8.43
C TYR A 500 45.12 12.30 9.52
N GLU A 501 45.34 11.18 10.22
CA GLU A 501 45.22 10.90 11.67
C GLU A 501 43.87 10.88 12.43
N SER A 502 43.76 9.79 13.15
CA SER A 502 42.71 9.36 14.06
C SER A 502 42.86 9.94 15.47
N LYS A 503 41.72 10.23 16.11
CA LYS A 503 41.56 10.18 17.58
C LYS A 503 40.13 9.81 17.94
N PHE A 504 39.98 8.63 18.56
CA PHE A 504 38.78 8.16 19.25
C PHE A 504 38.62 8.90 20.58
N ASN A 505 37.40 9.29 20.93
CA ASN A 505 36.95 9.43 22.31
C ASN A 505 35.48 9.01 22.41
N ILE A 506 35.23 8.07 23.33
CA ILE A 506 33.92 7.56 23.75
C ILE A 506 33.52 8.35 24.99
N ALA A 507 32.29 8.85 25.04
CA ALA A 507 31.66 9.31 26.28
C ALA A 507 30.22 8.78 26.34
N TYR A 508 29.94 8.04 27.40
CA TYR A 508 28.61 7.71 27.91
C TYR A 508 28.10 8.87 28.75
N GLU A 509 26.79 9.12 28.76
CA GLU A 509 26.11 9.70 29.93
C GLU A 509 24.63 9.30 29.95
N GLU A 510 24.26 8.65 31.06
CA GLU A 510 22.90 8.46 31.57
C GLU A 510 22.36 9.80 32.07
N ASP A 511 21.03 9.98 32.14
CA ASP A 511 20.45 10.56 33.36
C ASP A 511 18.94 10.33 33.48
N GLN A 512 18.56 10.09 34.73
CA GLN A 512 17.29 9.65 35.26
C GLN A 512 16.55 10.82 35.96
N HIS A 513 15.27 10.60 36.26
CA HIS A 513 14.36 11.32 37.18
C HIS A 513 14.94 12.40 38.12
N ASP A 514 14.20 13.48 38.38
CA ASP A 514 13.10 13.47 39.36
C ASP A 514 12.28 14.78 39.43
N SER A 515 11.12 14.65 40.06
CA SER A 515 10.07 15.63 40.33
C SER A 515 10.35 16.59 41.50
N ASP A 516 9.61 17.71 41.54
CA ASP A 516 8.65 18.09 42.61
C ASP A 516 8.62 19.56 43.12
N ILE A 517 7.36 20.00 43.28
CA ILE A 517 6.78 20.82 44.38
C ILE A 517 6.90 22.37 44.38
N GLU A 518 5.74 22.97 44.03
CA GLU A 518 4.92 23.96 44.76
C GLU A 518 5.53 25.04 45.68
N TYR A 519 5.09 26.30 45.48
CA TYR A 519 4.75 27.19 46.61
C TYR A 519 3.66 28.24 46.28
N TYR A 520 2.83 28.48 47.29
CA TYR A 520 1.64 29.34 47.41
C TYR A 520 1.86 30.85 47.16
N ASN A 521 0.82 31.56 46.67
CA ASN A 521 0.08 32.54 47.51
C ASN A 521 -1.16 33.18 46.86
N ARG A 522 -2.08 33.57 47.75
CA ARG A 522 -3.51 33.89 47.61
C ARG A 522 -3.76 35.34 48.05
N ASN A 523 -4.70 36.07 47.40
CA ASN A 523 -5.69 37.03 47.97
C ASN A 523 -6.21 38.03 46.90
N LYS A 524 -7.52 38.03 46.57
CA LYS A 524 -8.63 38.94 47.06
C LYS A 524 -8.45 40.41 46.66
N ALA A 525 -9.44 41.23 46.27
CA ALA A 525 -10.82 41.18 45.75
C ALA A 525 -11.24 42.67 45.51
N ASN A 526 -12.28 42.91 44.70
CA ASN A 526 -13.08 44.15 44.53
C ASN A 526 -12.43 45.31 43.72
N ASP A 527 -13.10 46.12 42.90
CA ASP A 527 -14.45 46.22 42.32
C ASP A 527 -14.39 47.36 41.26
N SER A 528 -15.40 47.43 40.40
CA SER A 528 -15.87 48.56 39.57
C SER A 528 -15.56 48.57 38.07
N ASN A 529 -16.66 48.72 37.35
CA ASN A 529 -16.90 48.60 35.91
C ASN A 529 -16.50 49.88 35.13
N LEU A 530 -16.03 49.71 33.90
CA LEU A 530 -16.43 50.58 32.79
C LEU A 530 -16.65 49.76 31.51
N ARG A 531 -17.86 49.88 30.94
CA ARG A 531 -18.36 49.15 29.77
C ARG A 531 -17.90 49.73 28.43
N LYS A 532 -17.93 48.82 27.44
CA LYS A 532 -18.06 48.94 25.96
C LYS A 532 -16.74 48.56 25.26
N THR A 533 -16.64 47.58 24.36
CA THR A 533 -17.52 47.33 23.20
C THR A 533 -17.27 45.93 22.56
N LYS A 534 -18.36 45.28 22.09
CA LYS A 534 -18.54 44.37 20.93
C LYS A 534 -17.66 43.09 20.69
N LEU A 535 -18.38 41.96 20.75
CA LEU A 535 -18.62 40.93 19.70
C LEU A 535 -17.76 39.63 19.64
N LYS A 536 -18.46 38.49 19.84
CA LYS A 536 -18.21 37.07 19.44
C LYS A 536 -16.93 36.43 20.04
N THR A 537 -16.90 35.24 20.64
CA THR A 537 -17.57 33.96 20.35
C THR A 537 -17.13 32.92 21.42
N LEU A 538 -18.02 32.02 21.88
CA LEU A 538 -17.82 30.55 22.02
C LEU A 538 -18.65 29.89 23.15
N ARG A 539 -19.37 28.84 22.73
CA ARG A 539 -19.70 27.56 23.39
C ARG A 539 -20.47 27.56 24.72
N LYS A 540 -21.60 26.86 24.70
CA LYS A 540 -21.93 25.85 25.71
C LYS A 540 -22.27 24.52 25.05
N ARG A 541 -21.65 23.46 25.59
CA ARG A 541 -22.07 22.06 25.49
C ARG A 541 -23.37 21.89 26.26
N ASP A 542 -24.21 20.98 25.80
CA ASP A 542 -24.90 19.98 26.65
C ASP A 542 -25.22 18.76 25.75
N THR A 543 -24.76 17.58 26.17
CA THR A 543 -25.25 16.23 25.79
C THR A 543 -26.62 15.98 26.46
N PRO A 544 -27.47 14.98 26.10
CA PRO A 544 -27.13 13.62 25.64
C PRO A 544 -28.14 12.93 24.68
N GLU A 545 -27.91 11.63 24.48
CA GLU A 545 -28.84 10.53 24.12
C GLU A 545 -28.90 9.95 22.69
N LEU A 546 -28.57 8.65 22.67
CA LEU A 546 -28.79 7.66 21.62
C LEU A 546 -30.30 7.37 21.48
N GLN A 547 -30.82 7.46 20.26
CA GLN A 547 -31.87 6.56 19.78
C GLN A 547 -31.61 6.15 18.33
N THR A 548 -31.41 4.85 18.15
CA THR A 548 -31.40 4.12 16.89
C THR A 548 -32.82 4.05 16.32
N VAL A 549 -33.03 4.58 15.12
CA VAL A 549 -34.23 4.29 14.31
C VAL A 549 -33.80 3.83 12.92
N ILE A 550 -34.17 2.58 12.64
CA ILE A 550 -34.08 1.91 11.33
C ILE A 550 -35.06 2.61 10.38
N ARG A 551 -34.61 3.01 9.18
CA ARG A 551 -35.50 3.31 8.04
C ARG A 551 -34.95 2.69 6.75
N VAL A 552 -35.74 1.77 6.21
CA VAL A 552 -35.64 1.12 4.89
C VAL A 552 -35.91 2.16 3.79
N PRO A 553 -35.17 2.17 2.66
CA PRO A 553 -35.58 2.96 1.50
C PRO A 553 -36.56 2.18 0.62
N ASN A 554 -37.70 2.81 0.34
CA ASN A 554 -38.77 2.32 -0.51
C ASN A 554 -38.44 2.57 -2.00
N ARG A 555 -38.79 1.61 -2.86
CA ARG A 555 -38.62 1.64 -4.33
C ARG A 555 -39.30 2.86 -4.96
N LYS A 556 -38.61 3.53 -5.90
CA LYS A 556 -39.26 4.32 -6.95
C LYS A 556 -38.88 3.78 -8.33
N ILE A 557 -39.93 3.44 -9.06
CA ILE A 557 -40.00 3.07 -10.48
C ILE A 557 -39.55 4.27 -11.32
N LEU A 558 -38.72 4.05 -12.34
CA LEU A 558 -38.52 5.00 -13.42
C LEU A 558 -38.72 4.28 -14.77
N ASN A 559 -39.74 4.72 -15.50
CA ASN A 559 -39.85 4.56 -16.94
C ASN A 559 -38.77 5.43 -17.60
N ILE A 560 -38.02 4.87 -18.55
CA ILE A 560 -37.32 5.63 -19.58
C ILE A 560 -37.64 5.01 -20.93
N ALA A 561 -38.23 5.83 -21.79
CA ALA A 561 -38.39 5.60 -23.21
C ALA A 561 -37.04 5.66 -23.91
N MET A 562 -36.77 4.68 -24.77
CA MET A 562 -35.71 4.74 -25.78
C MET A 562 -36.35 5.01 -27.14
N HIS A 563 -35.86 6.03 -27.83
CA HIS A 563 -36.10 6.26 -29.25
C HIS A 563 -34.75 6.11 -29.95
N GLN A 564 -34.64 5.16 -30.87
CA GLN A 564 -34.20 5.33 -32.26
C GLN A 564 -33.86 3.97 -32.88
N THR A 565 -34.66 3.56 -33.87
CA THR A 565 -34.18 2.82 -35.06
C THR A 565 -35.11 3.11 -36.23
N GLU A 566 -34.53 3.81 -37.21
CA GLU A 566 -34.56 3.60 -38.67
C GLU A 566 -35.88 3.26 -39.41
N LYS A 567 -36.15 4.14 -40.39
CA LYS A 567 -37.09 3.98 -41.50
C LYS A 567 -36.61 2.88 -42.45
N ASN A 568 -37.53 2.02 -42.90
CA ASN A 568 -37.77 1.69 -44.32
C ASN A 568 -38.77 0.55 -44.43
N THR A 569 -39.98 0.81 -44.94
CA THR A 569 -40.59 0.02 -46.03
C THR A 569 -41.91 0.64 -46.46
N GLN A 570 -42.01 0.86 -47.76
CA GLN A 570 -43.18 1.28 -48.50
C GLN A 570 -43.37 0.21 -49.57
N ASN A 571 -44.43 -0.60 -49.48
CA ASN A 571 -45.15 -1.15 -50.64
C ASN A 571 -46.28 -2.11 -50.23
N SER A 572 -47.42 -1.95 -50.93
CA SER A 572 -48.39 -2.98 -51.37
C SER A 572 -48.98 -3.93 -50.31
N GLU A 573 -50.27 -4.23 -50.24
CA GLU A 573 -51.37 -4.11 -51.19
C GLU A 573 -52.65 -4.58 -50.46
N ASN A 574 -53.79 -3.99 -50.82
CA ASN A 574 -55.12 -4.60 -50.95
C ASN A 574 -55.37 -5.98 -50.30
N ASN A 575 -56.39 -6.11 -49.45
CA ASN A 575 -57.77 -6.44 -49.87
C ASN A 575 -58.64 -6.97 -48.72
N ARG A 576 -59.93 -6.59 -48.80
CA ARG A 576 -61.14 -7.36 -48.44
C ARG A 576 -61.39 -7.78 -46.99
N THR A 577 -62.41 -7.10 -46.43
CA THR A 577 -63.66 -7.69 -45.90
C THR A 577 -63.59 -9.10 -45.32
N THR A 578 -63.88 -9.23 -44.03
CA THR A 578 -65.24 -9.48 -43.50
C THR A 578 -65.28 -9.21 -42.02
#